data_AF-X1D956-F1
#
_entry.id   AF-X1D956-F1
#
_cell.length_a   1.000
_cell.length_b   1.000
_cell.length_c   1.000
_cell.angle_alpha   90.00
_cell.angle_beta   90.00
_cell.angle_gamma   90.00
#
_symmetry.space_group_name_H-M   'P 1'
#
loop_
_entity.id
_entity.type
_entity.pdbx_description
1 polymer ?
#
loop_
_entity_poly.entity_id
_entity_poly.type
_entity_poly.pdbx_seq_one_letter_code
_entity_poly.pdbx_strand_id
1 'polypeptide(L)'
;MPYKAPTAIMETVSAVGQGKTEITWNKVLVLGFLAGAYIAFGGFLAVIAAAGDPWPRELPGLQKLVFGAVFPVGLMLVVIGGAELFTGNCMYPTIACLNKRSSWRGLIKNWTGSYIGNFIGGIFVAYFLGIGTGLLLKEPWMSYITEIARAKCGFSFTQAFLRGVGCNWLVCLALWLASGSDDIIGKIFAIQFPIMAFVVLGFEHSVANMFFIPAGMFITNEISWRMFLLNNLLPVT
;
A
#
# COMPACT_ATOMS: atom_id res chain seq x y z
N MET A 1 -11.68 12.47 26.57
CA MET A 1 -10.97 13.16 25.48
C MET A 1 -11.49 12.59 24.17
N PRO A 2 -11.65 13.39 23.10
CA PRO A 2 -12.13 12.90 21.80
C PRO A 2 -11.08 12.06 21.04
N TYR A 3 -9.92 11.79 21.65
CA TYR A 3 -8.87 10.92 21.14
C TYR A 3 -8.20 10.16 22.29
N LYS A 4 -7.56 9.02 21.96
CA LYS A 4 -6.86 8.18 22.94
C LYS A 4 -5.46 8.72 23.25
N ALA A 5 -5.07 8.66 24.52
CA ALA A 5 -3.69 8.93 24.92
C ALA A 5 -2.73 7.87 24.31
N PRO A 6 -1.43 8.17 24.12
CA PRO A 6 -0.47 7.24 23.49
C PRO A 6 -0.42 5.85 24.12
N THR A 7 -0.57 5.75 25.44
CA THR A 7 -0.63 4.47 26.16
C THR A 7 -1.87 3.65 25.80
N ALA A 8 -3.03 4.29 25.67
CA ALA A 8 -4.26 3.64 25.23
C ALA A 8 -4.23 3.25 23.74
N ILE A 9 -3.52 4.02 22.90
CA ILE A 9 -3.26 3.61 21.50
C ILE A 9 -2.40 2.35 21.48
N MET A 10 -1.31 2.31 22.27
CA MET A 10 -0.44 1.13 22.37
C MET A 10 -1.23 -0.13 22.75
N GLU A 11 -2.11 -0.03 23.74
CA GLU A 11 -2.99 -1.12 24.15
C GLU A 11 -3.92 -1.59 23.02
N THR A 12 -4.53 -0.64 22.30
CA THR A 12 -5.39 -0.92 21.13
C THR A 12 -4.61 -1.63 20.02
N VAL A 13 -3.44 -1.10 19.66
CA VAL A 13 -2.56 -1.64 18.62
C VAL A 13 -2.09 -3.05 19.00
N SER A 14 -1.73 -3.28 20.27
CA SER A 14 -1.30 -4.58 20.77
C SER A 14 -2.44 -5.61 20.72
N ALA A 15 -3.66 -5.23 21.10
CA ALA A 15 -4.83 -6.11 21.02
C ALA A 15 -5.20 -6.48 19.57
N VAL A 16 -5.18 -5.49 18.65
CA VAL A 16 -5.38 -5.73 17.21
C VAL A 16 -4.28 -6.66 16.67
N GLY A 17 -3.03 -6.44 17.06
CA GLY A 17 -1.90 -7.28 16.68
C GLY A 17 -2.05 -8.72 17.12
N GLN A 18 -2.53 -8.96 18.35
CA GLN A 18 -2.83 -10.31 18.84
C GLN A 18 -3.87 -11.00 17.96
N GLY A 19 -5.03 -10.37 17.73
CA GLY A 19 -6.08 -10.95 16.89
C GLY A 19 -5.58 -11.32 15.49
N LYS A 20 -4.74 -10.48 14.88
CA LYS A 20 -4.13 -10.73 13.56
C LYS A 20 -3.26 -12.00 13.50
N THR A 21 -2.56 -12.32 14.58
CA THR A 21 -1.72 -13.53 14.65
C THR A 21 -2.52 -14.83 14.79
N GLU A 22 -3.75 -14.74 15.29
CA GLU A 22 -4.65 -15.88 15.51
C GLU A 22 -5.43 -16.25 14.23
N ILE A 23 -5.51 -15.32 13.25
CA ILE A 23 -6.18 -15.55 11.96
C ILE A 23 -5.64 -16.81 11.26
N THR A 24 -6.54 -17.70 10.85
CA THR A 24 -6.20 -18.93 10.10
C THR A 24 -5.69 -18.62 8.69
N TRP A 25 -4.87 -19.51 8.11
CA TRP A 25 -4.32 -19.36 6.74
C TRP A 25 -5.34 -18.94 5.68
N ASN A 26 -6.48 -19.63 5.60
CA ASN A 26 -7.50 -19.32 4.59
C ASN A 26 -8.05 -17.90 4.74
N LYS A 27 -8.30 -17.47 5.98
CA LYS A 27 -8.81 -16.12 6.27
C LYS A 27 -7.77 -15.05 5.98
N VAL A 28 -6.50 -15.24 6.38
CA VAL A 28 -5.46 -14.23 6.11
C VAL A 28 -5.17 -14.11 4.61
N LEU A 29 -5.28 -15.20 3.85
CA LEU A 29 -5.12 -15.15 2.38
C LEU A 29 -6.25 -14.39 1.72
N VAL A 30 -7.52 -14.62 2.11
CA VAL A 30 -8.68 -13.90 1.56
C VAL A 30 -8.63 -12.41 1.96
N LEU A 31 -8.39 -12.11 3.24
CA LEU A 31 -8.27 -10.73 3.70
C LEU A 31 -7.02 -10.05 3.11
N GLY A 32 -5.95 -10.80 2.85
CA GLY A 32 -4.76 -10.34 2.15
C GLY A 32 -5.06 -10.01 0.69
N PHE A 33 -5.80 -10.87 -0.01
CA PHE A 33 -6.27 -10.60 -1.36
C PHE A 33 -7.07 -9.29 -1.42
N LEU A 34 -8.04 -9.11 -0.52
CA LEU A 34 -8.84 -7.89 -0.46
C LEU A 34 -7.97 -6.67 -0.18
N ALA A 35 -7.01 -6.75 0.75
CA ALA A 35 -6.10 -5.64 1.03
C ALA A 35 -5.23 -5.27 -0.19
N GLY A 36 -4.71 -6.26 -0.91
CA GLY A 36 -3.97 -6.03 -2.16
C GLY A 36 -4.83 -5.32 -3.21
N ALA A 37 -6.07 -5.80 -3.40
CA ALA A 37 -7.01 -5.21 -4.33
C ALA A 37 -7.41 -3.77 -3.92
N TYR A 38 -7.61 -3.50 -2.63
CA TYR A 38 -7.97 -2.17 -2.14
C TYR A 38 -6.85 -1.15 -2.33
N ILE A 39 -5.59 -1.53 -2.03
CA ILE A 39 -4.43 -0.68 -2.33
C ILE A 39 -4.31 -0.47 -3.85
N ALA A 40 -4.54 -1.51 -4.65
CA ALA A 40 -4.56 -1.41 -6.10
C ALA A 40 -5.66 -0.47 -6.60
N PHE A 41 -6.85 -0.45 -6.01
CA PHE A 41 -7.91 0.52 -6.36
C PHE A 41 -7.50 1.96 -6.06
N GLY A 42 -6.86 2.21 -4.92
CA GLY A 42 -6.29 3.54 -4.62
C GLY A 42 -5.23 3.95 -5.64
N GLY A 43 -4.33 3.03 -6.01
CA GLY A 43 -3.33 3.26 -7.05
C GLY A 43 -3.92 3.47 -8.44
N PHE A 44 -4.95 2.71 -8.79
CA PHE A 44 -5.63 2.80 -10.06
C PHE A 44 -6.37 4.13 -10.18
N LEU A 45 -7.11 4.53 -9.15
CA LEU A 45 -7.73 5.87 -9.09
C LEU A 45 -6.69 6.98 -9.26
N ALA A 46 -5.54 6.87 -8.60
CA ALA A 46 -4.46 7.85 -8.70
C ALA A 46 -3.88 7.95 -10.12
N VAL A 47 -3.70 6.81 -10.80
CA VAL A 47 -3.32 6.77 -12.22
C VAL A 47 -4.37 7.44 -13.09
N ILE A 48 -5.65 7.12 -12.88
CA ILE A 48 -6.75 7.71 -13.66
C ILE A 48 -6.81 9.22 -13.48
N ALA A 49 -6.65 9.71 -12.25
CA ALA A 49 -6.76 11.13 -11.91
C ALA A 49 -5.56 11.98 -12.34
N ALA A 50 -4.35 11.40 -12.35
CA ALA A 50 -3.12 12.16 -12.58
C ALA A 50 -2.53 12.02 -13.99
N ALA A 51 -2.90 10.98 -14.73
CA ALA A 51 -2.44 10.81 -16.11
C ALA A 51 -3.01 11.91 -17.01
N GLY A 52 -2.22 12.31 -18.01
CA GLY A 52 -2.58 13.35 -18.96
C GLY A 52 -1.64 14.54 -18.89
N ASP A 53 -1.37 15.10 -20.07
CA ASP A 53 -0.57 16.29 -20.27
C ASP A 53 -1.35 17.32 -21.09
N PRO A 54 -0.98 18.61 -21.00
CA PRO A 54 0.03 19.16 -20.09
C PRO A 54 -0.56 19.54 -18.73
N TRP A 55 0.14 19.21 -17.64
CA TRP A 55 -0.05 19.90 -16.36
C TRP A 55 0.54 21.32 -16.43
N PRO A 56 -0.05 22.31 -15.74
CA PRO A 56 0.48 23.67 -15.67
C PRO A 56 1.96 23.69 -15.26
N ARG A 57 2.85 24.19 -16.14
CA ARG A 57 4.32 24.14 -15.94
C ARG A 57 4.77 25.03 -14.80
N GLU A 58 4.00 26.09 -14.54
CA GLU A 58 4.15 27.04 -13.45
C GLU A 58 3.82 26.46 -12.06
N LEU A 59 3.20 25.27 -11.99
CA LEU A 59 2.85 24.59 -10.74
C LEU A 59 3.55 23.22 -10.62
N PRO A 60 4.89 23.18 -10.46
CA PRO A 60 5.61 21.92 -10.32
C PRO A 60 5.09 21.12 -9.12
N GLY A 61 4.78 19.85 -9.36
CA GLY A 61 4.26 18.94 -8.33
C GLY A 61 2.75 18.86 -8.24
N LEU A 62 1.98 19.67 -8.99
CA LEU A 62 0.51 19.56 -9.00
C LEU A 62 0.02 18.16 -9.38
N GLN A 63 0.61 17.54 -10.41
CA GLN A 63 0.31 16.16 -10.79
C GLN A 63 0.55 15.18 -9.63
N LYS A 64 1.70 15.31 -8.94
CA LYS A 64 2.04 14.46 -7.79
C LYS A 64 1.07 14.68 -6.62
N LEU A 65 0.64 15.91 -6.41
CA LEU A 65 -0.34 16.26 -5.39
C LEU A 65 -1.70 15.64 -5.69
N VAL A 66 -2.19 15.71 -6.93
CA VAL A 66 -3.45 15.07 -7.34
C VAL A 66 -3.37 13.55 -7.18
N PHE A 67 -2.27 12.95 -7.65
CA PHE A 67 -2.01 11.52 -7.47
C PHE A 67 -2.03 11.14 -5.97
N GLY A 68 -1.28 11.87 -5.15
CA GLY A 68 -1.17 11.63 -3.71
C GLY A 68 -2.43 11.96 -2.92
N ALA A 69 -3.29 12.86 -3.38
CA ALA A 69 -4.51 13.24 -2.69
C ALA A 69 -5.58 12.15 -2.76
N VAL A 70 -5.64 11.38 -3.86
CA VAL A 70 -6.66 10.33 -4.07
C VAL A 70 -6.17 8.92 -3.72
N PHE A 71 -4.85 8.68 -3.73
CA PHE A 71 -4.26 7.39 -3.34
C PHE A 71 -4.68 6.86 -1.95
N PRO A 72 -4.84 7.69 -0.89
CA PRO A 72 -5.20 7.25 0.46
C PRO A 72 -6.49 6.44 0.56
N VAL A 73 -7.40 6.55 -0.42
CA VAL A 73 -8.63 5.74 -0.52
C VAL A 73 -8.32 4.25 -0.36
N GLY A 74 -7.19 3.77 -0.91
CA GLY A 74 -6.82 2.37 -0.78
C GLY A 74 -6.63 1.92 0.69
N LEU A 75 -5.92 2.72 1.50
CA LEU A 75 -5.73 2.39 2.92
C LEU A 75 -7.01 2.61 3.74
N MET A 76 -7.85 3.58 3.37
CA MET A 76 -9.16 3.76 4.00
C MET A 76 -10.02 2.50 3.85
N LEU A 77 -10.07 1.92 2.64
CA LEU A 77 -10.78 0.67 2.38
C LEU A 77 -10.22 -0.51 3.18
N VAL A 78 -8.89 -0.60 3.30
CA VAL A 78 -8.25 -1.64 4.13
C VAL A 78 -8.64 -1.51 5.60
N VAL A 79 -8.54 -0.31 6.17
CA VAL A 79 -8.74 -0.09 7.60
C VAL A 79 -10.21 -0.19 7.98
N ILE A 80 -11.10 0.45 7.21
CA ILE A 80 -12.54 0.47 7.49
C ILE A 80 -13.17 -0.88 7.10
N GLY A 81 -12.75 -1.46 5.98
CA GLY A 81 -13.23 -2.75 5.49
C GLY A 81 -12.65 -3.97 6.21
N GLY A 82 -11.64 -3.79 7.06
CA GLY A 82 -11.07 -4.85 7.89
C GLY A 82 -10.23 -5.89 7.13
N ALA A 83 -9.39 -5.45 6.19
CA ALA A 83 -8.52 -6.32 5.39
C ALA A 83 -7.10 -6.49 6.00
N GLU A 84 -6.35 -7.48 5.51
CA GLU A 84 -5.01 -7.83 6.04
C GLU A 84 -3.89 -7.29 5.13
N LEU A 85 -3.41 -6.09 5.44
CA LEU A 85 -2.33 -5.43 4.70
C LEU A 85 -0.96 -5.70 5.34
N PHE A 86 -0.03 -6.26 4.58
CA PHE A 86 1.32 -6.61 5.02
C PHE A 86 2.06 -5.45 5.69
N THR A 87 2.10 -4.28 5.05
CA THR A 87 2.86 -3.11 5.55
C THR A 87 2.38 -2.67 6.94
N GLY A 88 1.07 -2.67 7.18
CA GLY A 88 0.50 -2.44 8.50
C GLY A 88 0.73 -3.60 9.48
N ASN A 89 0.73 -4.83 8.98
CA ASN A 89 1.01 -6.03 9.77
C ASN A 89 2.48 -6.10 10.22
N CYS A 90 3.40 -5.34 9.62
CA CYS A 90 4.76 -5.17 10.16
C CYS A 90 4.76 -4.47 11.53
N MET A 91 3.75 -3.65 11.85
CA MET A 91 3.63 -2.96 13.14
C MET A 91 2.75 -3.73 14.14
N TYR A 92 1.50 -4.03 13.77
CA TYR A 92 0.48 -4.54 14.71
C TYR A 92 0.91 -5.87 15.41
N PRO A 93 1.06 -7.01 14.69
CA PRO A 93 1.63 -8.24 15.23
C PRO A 93 2.95 -8.09 15.97
N THR A 94 3.87 -7.26 15.48
CA THR A 94 5.19 -7.06 16.08
C THR A 94 5.06 -6.47 17.48
N ILE A 95 4.26 -5.41 17.63
CA ILE A 95 3.98 -4.81 18.94
C ILE A 95 3.30 -5.82 19.88
N ALA A 96 2.38 -6.64 19.39
CA ALA A 96 1.76 -7.69 20.20
C ALA A 96 2.77 -8.75 20.68
N CYS A 97 3.72 -9.17 19.83
CA CYS A 97 4.77 -10.11 20.18
C CYS A 97 5.77 -9.49 21.19
N LEU A 98 6.17 -8.24 20.99
CA LEU A 98 7.06 -7.51 21.91
C LEU A 98 6.42 -7.33 23.29
N ASN A 99 5.11 -7.10 23.34
CA ASN A 99 4.33 -7.05 24.59
C ASN A 99 4.00 -8.44 25.16
N LYS A 100 4.55 -9.52 24.58
CA LYS A 100 4.34 -10.91 25.01
C LYS A 100 2.87 -11.36 25.02
N ARG A 101 2.02 -10.74 24.19
CA ARG A 101 0.60 -11.10 24.02
C ARG A 101 0.34 -12.08 22.89
N SER A 102 1.35 -12.32 22.05
CA SER A 102 1.21 -13.12 20.85
C SER A 102 2.48 -13.96 20.58
N SER A 103 2.35 -14.91 19.66
CA SER A 103 3.43 -15.78 19.23
C SER A 103 4.11 -15.28 17.95
N TRP A 104 5.44 -15.34 17.93
CA TRP A 104 6.25 -15.07 16.74
C TRP A 104 5.89 -15.97 15.55
N ARG A 105 5.46 -17.22 15.81
CA ARG A 105 4.94 -18.13 14.78
C ARG A 105 3.66 -17.60 14.14
N GLY A 106 2.74 -17.04 14.94
CA GLY A 106 1.51 -16.41 14.45
C GLY A 106 1.80 -15.15 13.64
N LEU A 107 2.79 -14.36 14.05
CA LEU A 107 3.29 -13.20 13.29
C LEU A 107 3.83 -13.62 11.92
N ILE A 108 4.72 -14.60 11.85
CA ILE A 108 5.29 -15.07 10.56
C ILE A 108 4.19 -15.57 9.62
N LYS A 109 3.25 -16.38 10.14
CA LYS A 109 2.06 -16.82 9.38
C LYS A 109 1.29 -15.63 8.81
N ASN A 110 1.03 -14.61 9.65
CA ASN A 110 0.29 -13.44 9.22
C ASN A 110 1.06 -12.65 8.14
N TRP A 111 2.35 -12.40 8.33
CA TRP A 111 3.19 -11.72 7.34
C TRP A 111 3.21 -12.46 6.00
N THR A 112 3.52 -13.75 6.01
CA THR A 112 3.56 -14.55 4.78
C THR A 112 2.20 -14.63 4.10
N GLY A 113 1.13 -14.91 4.85
CA GLY A 113 -0.22 -15.03 4.29
C GLY A 113 -0.74 -13.71 3.74
N SER A 114 -0.58 -12.61 4.47
CA SER A 114 -1.02 -11.28 4.01
C SER A 114 -0.21 -10.82 2.81
N TYR A 115 1.11 -11.00 2.79
CA TYR A 115 1.96 -10.62 1.67
C TYR A 115 1.62 -11.37 0.38
N ILE A 116 1.43 -12.70 0.45
CA ILE A 116 1.00 -13.51 -0.69
C ILE A 116 -0.38 -13.08 -1.18
N GLY A 117 -1.34 -12.92 -0.26
CA GLY A 117 -2.68 -12.44 -0.61
C GLY A 117 -2.63 -11.06 -1.28
N ASN A 118 -1.87 -10.12 -0.70
CA ASN A 118 -1.70 -8.76 -1.23
C ASN A 118 -1.14 -8.80 -2.66
N PHE A 119 -0.15 -9.64 -2.92
CA PHE A 119 0.44 -9.82 -4.26
C PHE A 119 -0.59 -10.32 -5.28
N ILE A 120 -1.36 -11.35 -4.93
CA ILE A 120 -2.39 -11.91 -5.80
C ILE A 120 -3.49 -10.87 -6.05
N GLY A 121 -3.94 -10.14 -5.02
CA GLY A 121 -4.95 -9.09 -5.14
C GLY A 121 -4.51 -7.92 -6.02
N GLY A 122 -3.25 -7.47 -5.87
CA GLY A 122 -2.67 -6.42 -6.70
C GLY A 122 -2.60 -6.80 -8.18
N ILE A 123 -2.11 -8.02 -8.47
CA ILE A 123 -2.06 -8.56 -9.85
C ILE A 123 -3.46 -8.74 -10.41
N PHE A 124 -4.42 -9.21 -9.61
CA PHE A 124 -5.80 -9.38 -10.04
C PHE A 124 -6.39 -8.05 -10.54
N VAL A 125 -6.25 -6.98 -9.77
CA VAL A 125 -6.74 -5.65 -10.19
C VAL A 125 -5.96 -5.15 -11.40
N ALA A 126 -4.64 -5.30 -11.44
CA ALA A 126 -3.82 -4.90 -12.58
C ALA A 126 -4.28 -5.57 -13.89
N TYR A 127 -4.42 -6.90 -13.88
CA TYR A 127 -4.78 -7.66 -15.08
C TYR A 127 -6.26 -7.57 -15.40
N PHE A 128 -7.15 -8.06 -14.53
CA PHE A 128 -8.57 -8.20 -14.86
C PHE A 128 -9.27 -6.84 -14.97
N LEU A 129 -8.97 -5.93 -14.05
CA LEU A 129 -9.68 -4.65 -13.96
C LEU A 129 -8.95 -3.52 -14.67
N GLY A 130 -7.62 -3.57 -14.77
CA GLY A 130 -6.83 -2.60 -15.53
C GLY A 130 -6.78 -2.91 -17.02
N ILE A 131 -6.26 -4.09 -17.37
CA ILE A 131 -6.06 -4.52 -18.76
C ILE A 131 -7.34 -5.11 -19.36
N GLY A 132 -7.99 -6.04 -18.65
CA GLY A 132 -9.15 -6.79 -19.14
C GLY A 132 -10.37 -5.92 -19.44
N THR A 133 -10.53 -4.79 -18.75
CA THR A 133 -11.57 -3.79 -19.04
C THR A 133 -11.17 -2.79 -20.13
N GLY A 134 -9.87 -2.76 -20.49
CA GLY A 134 -9.30 -1.79 -21.43
C GLY A 134 -9.09 -0.38 -20.86
N LEU A 135 -9.30 -0.15 -19.56
CA LEU A 135 -9.14 1.17 -18.93
C LEU A 135 -7.69 1.68 -18.94
N LEU A 136 -6.70 0.78 -18.77
CA LEU A 136 -5.28 1.11 -18.87
C LEU A 136 -4.73 1.00 -20.29
N LEU A 137 -5.53 0.56 -21.27
CA LEU A 137 -5.11 0.36 -22.66
C LEU A 137 -5.40 1.58 -23.56
N LYS A 138 -5.59 2.76 -22.97
CA LYS A 138 -5.83 4.01 -23.70
C LYS A 138 -4.84 5.07 -23.24
N GLU A 139 -4.44 5.94 -24.14
CA GLU A 139 -3.73 7.15 -23.76
C GLU A 139 -4.67 8.13 -23.04
N PRO A 140 -4.19 8.89 -22.04
CA PRO A 140 -2.79 8.98 -21.58
C PRO A 140 -2.39 7.91 -20.54
N TRP A 141 -3.31 7.04 -20.11
CA TRP A 141 -3.08 6.13 -18.99
C TRP A 141 -2.09 5.01 -19.32
N MET A 142 -2.08 4.52 -20.56
CA MET A 142 -1.19 3.47 -21.04
C MET A 142 0.28 3.88 -20.91
N SER A 143 0.65 5.05 -21.47
CA SER A 143 2.01 5.56 -21.35
C SER A 143 2.37 5.89 -19.90
N TYR A 144 1.43 6.48 -19.15
CA TYR A 144 1.66 6.89 -17.76
C TYR A 144 1.96 5.71 -16.83
N ILE A 145 1.16 4.63 -16.87
CA ILE A 145 1.39 3.44 -16.02
C ILE A 145 2.67 2.70 -16.41
N THR A 146 2.99 2.68 -17.70
CA THR A 146 4.24 2.09 -18.22
C THR A 146 5.44 2.86 -17.69
N GLU A 147 5.36 4.19 -17.64
CA GLU A 147 6.46 5.02 -17.15
C GLU A 147 6.61 4.95 -15.63
N ILE A 148 5.51 4.83 -14.88
CA ILE A 148 5.57 4.51 -13.44
C ILE A 148 6.32 3.20 -13.22
N ALA A 149 6.00 2.15 -13.99
CA ALA A 149 6.64 0.84 -13.84
C ALA A 149 8.14 0.90 -14.16
N ARG A 150 8.53 1.61 -15.23
CA ARG A 150 9.95 1.82 -15.61
C ARG A 150 10.71 2.58 -14.53
N ALA A 151 10.17 3.71 -14.08
CA ALA A 151 10.81 4.54 -13.05
C ALA A 151 11.06 3.74 -11.76
N LYS A 152 10.06 2.94 -11.33
CA LYS A 152 10.16 2.10 -10.13
C LYS A 152 11.21 0.99 -10.22
N CYS A 153 11.37 0.40 -11.40
CA CYS A 153 12.38 -0.63 -11.65
C CYS A 153 13.78 -0.06 -11.92
N GLY A 154 13.88 1.26 -12.16
CA GLY A 154 15.13 1.97 -12.46
C GLY A 154 15.91 2.46 -11.23
N PHE A 155 15.37 2.34 -10.02
CA PHE A 155 16.07 2.73 -8.80
C PHE A 155 17.26 1.81 -8.50
N SER A 156 18.30 2.36 -7.84
CA SER A 156 19.29 1.52 -7.19
C SER A 156 18.71 0.83 -5.95
N PHE A 157 19.30 -0.29 -5.54
CA PHE A 157 18.83 -1.04 -4.36
C PHE A 157 18.71 -0.13 -3.12
N THR A 158 19.73 0.69 -2.84
CA THR A 158 19.74 1.61 -1.69
C THR A 158 18.65 2.67 -1.79
N GLN A 159 18.40 3.21 -2.98
CA GLN A 159 17.33 4.19 -3.19
C GLN A 159 15.96 3.56 -2.94
N ALA A 160 15.71 2.37 -3.50
CA ALA A 160 14.47 1.63 -3.30
C ALA A 160 14.24 1.27 -1.82
N PHE A 161 15.29 0.79 -1.15
CA PHE A 161 15.27 0.45 0.28
C PHE A 161 14.93 1.65 1.17
N LEU A 162 15.64 2.76 1.04
CA LEU A 162 15.39 3.95 1.86
C LEU A 162 13.99 4.54 1.59
N ARG A 163 13.51 4.47 0.35
CA ARG A 163 12.13 4.85 0.00
C ARG A 163 11.10 3.90 0.62
N GLY A 164 11.40 2.61 0.70
CA GLY A 164 10.57 1.62 1.42
C GLY A 164 10.46 1.91 2.92
N VAL A 165 11.60 2.21 3.56
CA VAL A 165 11.63 2.61 4.99
C VAL A 165 10.78 3.85 5.24
N GLY A 166 10.96 4.91 4.43
CA GLY A 166 10.18 6.15 4.56
C GLY A 166 8.68 5.93 4.33
N CYS A 167 8.32 5.09 3.37
CA CYS A 167 6.92 4.71 3.12
C CYS A 167 6.32 4.03 4.35
N ASN A 168 6.96 2.95 4.81
CA ASN A 168 6.35 2.13 5.85
C ASN A 168 6.30 2.84 7.21
N TRP A 169 7.22 3.78 7.46
CA TRP A 169 7.11 4.68 8.62
C TRP A 169 5.78 5.44 8.60
N LEU A 170 5.44 6.08 7.47
CA LEU A 170 4.22 6.88 7.33
C LEU A 170 2.95 6.00 7.30
N VAL A 171 3.02 4.79 6.74
CA VAL A 171 1.93 3.82 6.80
C VAL A 171 1.65 3.38 8.24
N CYS A 172 2.69 3.00 8.99
CA CYS A 172 2.54 2.63 10.40
C CYS A 172 2.01 3.80 11.23
N LEU A 173 2.50 5.01 10.96
CA LEU A 173 2.02 6.22 11.62
C LEU A 173 0.54 6.50 11.33
N ALA A 174 0.08 6.37 10.08
CA ALA A 174 -1.34 6.49 9.75
C ALA A 174 -2.21 5.52 10.53
N LEU A 175 -1.78 4.26 10.62
CA LEU A 175 -2.48 3.20 11.36
C LEU A 175 -2.48 3.45 12.87
N TRP A 176 -1.36 3.95 13.41
CA TRP A 176 -1.26 4.37 14.80
C TRP A 176 -2.24 5.51 15.13
N LEU A 177 -2.23 6.58 14.33
CA LEU A 177 -3.13 7.71 14.49
C LEU A 177 -4.60 7.30 14.35
N ALA A 178 -4.93 6.47 13.36
CA ALA A 178 -6.27 5.93 13.15
C ALA A 178 -6.74 5.01 14.30
N SER A 179 -5.81 4.37 15.02
CA SER A 179 -6.12 3.60 16.24
C SER A 179 -6.46 4.49 17.44
N GLY A 180 -6.09 5.78 17.38
CA GLY A 180 -6.41 6.79 18.38
C GLY A 180 -7.79 7.44 18.25
N SER A 181 -8.51 7.18 17.16
CA SER A 181 -9.90 7.62 16.93
C SER A 181 -10.86 6.43 16.92
N ASP A 182 -12.05 6.65 17.50
CA ASP A 182 -13.14 5.66 17.56
C ASP A 182 -14.22 5.90 16.48
N ASP A 183 -14.13 7.01 15.74
CA ASP A 183 -15.07 7.37 14.67
C ASP A 183 -14.43 7.21 13.28
N ILE A 184 -15.28 6.96 12.26
CA ILE A 184 -14.79 6.71 10.90
C ILE A 184 -14.15 7.96 10.28
N ILE A 185 -14.67 9.15 10.57
CA ILE A 185 -14.17 10.40 9.99
C ILE A 185 -12.77 10.70 10.52
N GLY A 186 -12.53 10.56 11.82
CA GLY A 186 -11.21 10.69 12.43
C GLY A 186 -10.20 9.70 11.86
N LYS A 187 -10.60 8.45 11.61
CA LYS A 187 -9.76 7.45 10.91
C LYS A 187 -9.41 7.89 9.48
N ILE A 188 -10.38 8.41 8.73
CA ILE A 188 -10.16 8.90 7.36
C ILE A 188 -9.12 10.03 7.36
N PHE A 189 -9.26 11.04 8.22
CA PHE A 189 -8.29 12.14 8.29
C PHE A 189 -6.92 11.71 8.81
N ALA A 190 -6.87 10.78 9.76
CA ALA A 190 -5.62 10.20 10.26
C ALA A 190 -4.85 9.41 9.18
N ILE A 191 -5.57 8.82 8.22
CA ILE A 191 -5.00 8.12 7.07
C ILE A 191 -4.62 9.08 5.95
N GLN A 192 -5.46 10.08 5.65
CA GLN A 192 -5.31 10.95 4.49
C GLN A 192 -3.92 11.60 4.39
N PHE A 193 -3.50 12.31 5.44
CA PHE A 193 -2.32 13.15 5.36
C PHE A 193 -0.99 12.38 5.34
N PRO A 194 -0.75 11.37 6.20
CA PRO A 194 0.51 10.62 6.14
C PRO A 194 0.65 9.82 4.83
N ILE A 195 -0.45 9.29 4.29
CA ILE A 195 -0.44 8.54 3.03
C ILE A 195 -0.22 9.47 1.84
N MET A 196 -0.91 10.61 1.79
CA MET A 196 -0.64 11.64 0.80
C MET A 196 0.82 12.08 0.84
N ALA A 197 1.38 12.30 2.04
CA ALA A 197 2.77 12.72 2.21
C ALA A 197 3.76 11.71 1.61
N PHE A 198 3.66 10.41 1.92
CA PHE A 198 4.63 9.44 1.38
C PHE A 198 4.57 9.37 -0.14
N VAL A 199 3.36 9.48 -0.70
CA VAL A 199 3.14 9.41 -2.15
C VAL A 199 3.71 10.63 -2.85
N VAL A 200 3.43 11.84 -2.35
CA VAL A 200 3.95 13.10 -2.92
C VAL A 200 5.48 13.17 -2.81
N LEU A 201 6.04 12.67 -1.70
CA LEU A 201 7.50 12.55 -1.50
C LEU A 201 8.16 11.52 -2.43
N GLY A 202 7.37 10.61 -3.02
CA GLY A 202 7.85 9.55 -3.90
C GLY A 202 8.47 8.37 -3.15
N PHE A 203 8.01 8.08 -1.93
CA PHE A 203 8.38 6.85 -1.24
C PHE A 203 7.72 5.62 -1.88
N GLU A 204 8.32 4.45 -1.67
CA GLU A 204 7.97 3.21 -2.36
C GLU A 204 7.18 2.29 -1.43
N HIS A 205 5.98 1.86 -1.85
CA HIS A 205 5.13 0.97 -1.08
C HIS A 205 5.09 -0.41 -1.75
N SER A 206 5.57 -1.45 -1.07
CA SER A 206 5.69 -2.81 -1.63
C SER A 206 4.37 -3.30 -2.24
N VAL A 207 3.26 -3.26 -1.49
CA VAL A 207 1.95 -3.71 -1.99
C VAL A 207 1.40 -2.84 -3.15
N ALA A 208 1.64 -1.53 -3.15
CA ALA A 208 1.22 -0.69 -4.28
C ALA A 208 2.02 -1.03 -5.55
N ASN A 209 3.31 -1.36 -5.38
CA ASN A 209 4.17 -1.81 -6.47
C ASN A 209 3.73 -3.16 -7.05
N MET A 210 3.04 -4.01 -6.27
CA MET A 210 2.38 -5.24 -6.76
C MET A 210 1.20 -4.96 -7.71
N PHE A 211 0.72 -3.71 -7.79
CA PHE A 211 -0.21 -3.26 -8.82
C PHE A 211 0.51 -2.48 -9.92
N PHE A 212 1.23 -1.40 -9.58
CA PHE A 212 1.77 -0.47 -10.57
C PHE A 212 2.72 -1.14 -11.56
N ILE A 213 3.63 -2.00 -11.06
CA ILE A 213 4.65 -2.61 -11.90
C ILE A 213 4.02 -3.69 -12.80
N PRO A 214 3.23 -4.67 -12.28
CA PRO A 214 2.52 -5.61 -13.14
C PRO A 214 1.58 -4.94 -14.15
N ALA A 215 0.88 -3.86 -13.78
CA ALA A 215 0.02 -3.14 -14.71
C ALA A 215 0.79 -2.57 -15.92
N GLY A 216 1.97 -2.00 -15.70
CA GLY A 216 2.86 -1.58 -16.79
C GLY A 216 3.48 -2.77 -17.55
N MET A 217 3.91 -3.83 -16.84
CA MET A 217 4.48 -5.04 -17.43
C MET A 217 3.51 -5.77 -18.38
N PHE A 218 2.21 -5.70 -18.14
CA PHE A 218 1.22 -6.30 -19.05
C PHE A 218 1.03 -5.51 -20.35
N ILE A 219 1.58 -4.29 -20.42
CA ILE A 219 1.50 -3.40 -21.59
C ILE A 219 2.84 -3.36 -22.33
N THR A 220 3.96 -3.30 -21.61
CA THR A 220 5.32 -3.26 -22.19
C THR A 220 6.12 -4.53 -21.92
N ASN A 221 6.97 -4.90 -22.87
CA ASN A 221 7.93 -6.00 -22.73
C ASN A 221 9.28 -5.58 -22.12
N GLU A 222 9.46 -4.30 -21.78
CA GLU A 222 10.73 -3.77 -21.27
C GLU A 222 11.01 -4.17 -19.81
N ILE A 223 9.97 -4.50 -19.04
CA ILE A 223 10.09 -4.83 -17.63
C ILE A 223 9.83 -6.33 -17.45
N SER A 224 10.84 -7.05 -16.98
CA SER A 224 10.72 -8.49 -16.69
C SER A 224 10.31 -8.76 -15.24
N TRP A 225 9.72 -9.92 -14.96
CA TRP A 225 9.45 -10.38 -13.60
C TRP A 225 10.71 -10.38 -12.72
N ARG A 226 11.86 -10.75 -13.28
CA ARG A 226 13.14 -10.70 -12.57
C ARG A 226 13.49 -9.27 -12.15
N MET A 227 13.32 -8.30 -13.05
CA MET A 227 13.58 -6.89 -12.77
C MET A 227 12.63 -6.38 -11.68
N PHE A 228 11.33 -6.66 -11.80
CA PHE A 228 10.35 -6.30 -10.79
C PHE A 228 10.70 -6.89 -9.40
N LEU A 229 10.92 -8.20 -9.33
CA LEU A 229 11.12 -8.89 -8.06
C LEU A 229 12.44 -8.50 -7.37
N LEU A 230 13.54 -8.38 -8.13
CA LEU A 230 14.86 -8.15 -7.54
C LEU A 230 15.22 -6.67 -7.40
N ASN A 231 14.89 -5.84 -8.39
CA ASN A 231 15.30 -4.43 -8.37
C ASN A 231 14.33 -3.54 -7.58
N ASN A 232 13.06 -3.95 -7.45
CA ASN A 232 12.05 -3.16 -6.75
C ASN A 232 11.44 -3.90 -5.55
N LEU A 233 10.79 -5.05 -5.77
CA LEU A 233 9.96 -5.64 -4.72
C LEU A 233 10.78 -6.10 -3.51
N LEU A 234 11.94 -6.73 -3.73
CA LEU A 234 12.86 -7.16 -2.67
C LEU A 234 13.38 -6.00 -1.80
N PRO A 235 13.98 -4.92 -2.33
CA PRO A 235 14.46 -3.82 -1.48
C PRO A 235 13.35 -3.02 -0.81
N VAL A 236 12.14 -2.99 -1.37
CA VAL A 236 11.01 -2.18 -0.84
C VAL A 236 10.21 -2.89 0.25
N THR A 237 10.30 -4.22 0.33
CA THR A 237 9.55 -5.07 1.27
C THR A 237 10.27 -5.20 2.61
#